data_AF-A0A2N0QVR1-F1
#
_entry.id   AF-A0A2N0QVR1-F1
#
_cell.length_a   1.000
_cell.length_b   1.000
_cell.length_c   1.000
_cell.angle_alpha   90.00
_cell.angle_beta   90.00
_cell.angle_gamma   90.00
#
_symmetry.space_group_name_H-M   'P 1'
#
loop_
_entity.id
_entity.type
_entity.pdbx_description
1 polymer ?
#
loop_
_entity_poly.entity_id
_entity_poly.type
_entity_poly.pdbx_seq_one_letter_code
_entity_poly.pdbx_strand_id
1 'polypeptide(L)'
;MFLKNSQNTFIKKLLINNKGSKDDNKEGHDIHDFILSYLKEYIMKKERIKYLAIINFNTDLFSFKDEVKEFELYNIKIQKYCDLFIDSNLKFVEELEDF
;
A
#
# COMPACT_ATOMS: atom_id res chain seq x y z
N MET A 1 -4.30 -11.18 9.99
CA MET A 1 -5.73 -11.57 9.92
C MET A 1 -6.48 -10.91 8.75
N PHE A 2 -6.39 -9.59 8.52
CA PHE A 2 -7.15 -8.88 7.45
C PHE A 2 -6.91 -9.35 6.01
N LEU A 3 -5.66 -9.38 5.53
CA LEU A 3 -5.35 -9.75 4.14
C LEU A 3 -5.83 -11.17 3.81
N LYS A 4 -5.64 -12.11 4.73
CA LYS A 4 -6.11 -13.49 4.61
C LYS A 4 -7.63 -13.58 4.53
N ASN A 5 -8.36 -12.79 5.32
CA ASN A 5 -9.83 -12.87 5.37
C ASN A 5 -10.54 -12.14 4.22
N SER A 6 -9.83 -11.28 3.49
CA SER A 6 -10.39 -10.48 2.38
C SER A 6 -10.17 -11.08 1.00
N GLN A 7 -9.73 -12.35 0.89
CA GLN A 7 -9.26 -12.94 -0.37
C GLN A 7 -10.22 -12.85 -1.57
N ASN A 8 -11.53 -12.80 -1.32
CA ASN A 8 -12.56 -12.69 -2.37
C ASN A 8 -12.99 -11.25 -2.66
N THR A 9 -12.28 -10.26 -2.12
CA THR A 9 -12.58 -8.84 -2.28
C THR A 9 -11.54 -8.18 -3.17
N PHE A 10 -12.00 -7.54 -4.24
CA PHE A 10 -11.18 -6.62 -5.01
C PHE A 10 -11.04 -5.29 -4.27
N ILE A 11 -9.80 -4.82 -4.13
CA ILE A 11 -9.46 -3.58 -3.43
C ILE A 11 -8.82 -2.64 -4.46
N LYS A 12 -9.55 -1.60 -4.87
CA LYS A 12 -9.02 -0.64 -5.86
C LYS A 12 -7.75 0.05 -5.34
N LYS A 13 -7.74 0.52 -4.10
CA LYS A 13 -6.61 1.20 -3.45
C LYS A 13 -6.38 0.59 -2.07
N LEU A 14 -5.16 0.08 -1.81
CA LEU A 14 -4.74 -0.35 -0.47
C LEU A 14 -3.62 0.57 0.02
N LEU A 15 -3.85 1.18 1.18
CA LEU A 15 -2.87 2.02 1.86
C LEU A 15 -2.50 1.36 3.18
N ILE A 16 -1.21 1.18 3.43
CA ILE A 16 -0.69 0.67 4.71
C ILE A 16 0.23 1.73 5.30
N ASN A 17 -0.09 2.18 6.52
CA ASN A 17 0.76 3.09 7.27
C ASN A 17 1.24 2.37 8.52
N ASN A 18 2.50 1.95 8.51
CA ASN A 18 3.13 1.39 9.68
C ASN A 18 3.73 2.51 10.54
N LYS A 19 2.97 2.95 11.54
CA LYS A 19 3.38 3.90 12.58
C LYS A 19 4.00 3.15 13.77
N GLY A 20 5.05 2.35 13.54
CA GLY A 20 5.72 1.63 14.62
C GLY A 20 6.25 2.58 15.72
N SER A 21 6.69 2.03 16.84
CA SER A 21 7.42 2.79 17.87
C SER A 21 8.92 2.83 17.54
N LYS A 22 9.60 3.90 17.94
CA LYS A 22 11.08 4.01 17.94
C LYS A 22 11.69 3.09 19.01
N ASP A 23 11.47 1.79 18.93
CA ASP A 23 12.30 0.87 19.70
C ASP A 23 13.57 0.68 18.89
N ASP A 24 14.59 1.46 19.23
CA ASP A 24 15.87 1.68 18.52
C ASP A 24 16.72 0.42 18.30
N ASN A 25 16.18 -0.77 18.61
CA ASN A 25 16.84 -2.06 18.56
C ASN A 25 16.22 -3.06 17.57
N LYS A 26 15.12 -2.72 16.89
CA LYS A 26 14.63 -3.47 15.72
C LYS A 26 14.69 -2.57 14.52
N GLU A 27 15.64 -2.84 13.64
CA GLU A 27 15.74 -2.15 12.36
C GLU A 27 14.36 -2.15 11.69
N GLY A 28 13.86 -0.98 11.29
CA GLY A 28 12.59 -0.85 10.58
C GLY A 28 12.50 -1.70 9.29
N HIS A 29 13.63 -2.26 8.85
CA HIS A 29 13.76 -3.24 7.78
C HIS A 29 12.98 -4.54 8.06
N ASP A 30 13.04 -5.11 9.28
CA ASP A 30 12.39 -6.39 9.58
C ASP A 30 10.86 -6.33 9.39
N ILE A 31 10.25 -5.22 9.80
CA ILE A 31 8.80 -5.03 9.70
C ILE A 31 8.40 -4.74 8.24
N HIS A 32 9.25 -4.02 7.50
CA HIS A 32 9.04 -3.76 6.08
C HIS A 32 9.02 -5.07 5.29
N ASP A 33 10.03 -5.91 5.49
CA ASP A 33 10.18 -7.18 4.78
C ASP A 33 9.07 -8.17 5.16
N PHE A 34 8.64 -8.17 6.43
CA PHE A 34 7.46 -8.91 6.88
C PHE A 34 6.19 -8.47 6.15
N ILE A 35 5.90 -7.16 6.08
CA ILE A 35 4.71 -6.64 5.40
C ILE A 35 4.75 -6.99 3.91
N LEU A 36 5.89 -6.80 3.25
CA LEU A 36 6.06 -7.12 1.84
C LEU A 36 5.83 -8.60 1.57
N SER A 37 6.41 -9.49 2.39
CA SER A 37 6.24 -10.93 2.24
C SER A 37 4.76 -11.34 2.27
N TYR A 38 3.99 -10.77 3.21
CA TYR A 38 2.54 -11.02 3.29
C TYR A 38 1.78 -10.47 2.08
N LEU A 39 2.14 -9.30 1.58
CA LEU A 39 1.50 -8.75 0.38
C LEU A 39 1.80 -9.62 -0.84
N LYS A 40 3.05 -10.06 -1.01
CA LYS A 40 3.43 -10.99 -2.09
C LYS A 40 2.62 -12.29 -2.01
N GLU A 41 2.44 -12.85 -0.81
CA GLU A 41 1.67 -14.08 -0.61
C GLU A 41 0.18 -13.92 -0.92
N TYR A 42 -0.46 -12.86 -0.42
CA TYR A 42 -1.93 -12.74 -0.38
C TYR A 42 -2.53 -11.78 -1.42
N ILE A 43 -1.72 -10.92 -2.05
CA ILE A 43 -2.17 -9.93 -3.03
C ILE A 43 -1.75 -10.31 -4.44
N MET A 44 -0.45 -10.49 -4.69
CA MET A 44 0.08 -10.70 -6.04
C MET A 44 -0.49 -11.96 -6.69
N LYS A 45 -0.62 -13.06 -5.94
CA LYS A 45 -1.17 -14.32 -6.46
C LYS A 45 -2.61 -14.24 -6.98
N LYS A 46 -3.37 -13.21 -6.59
CA LYS A 46 -4.80 -13.09 -6.92
C LYS A 46 -5.15 -11.82 -7.68
N GLU A 47 -4.15 -10.99 -8.02
CA GLU A 47 -4.30 -9.72 -8.76
C GLU A 47 -5.46 -8.83 -8.28
N ARG A 48 -5.78 -8.88 -6.97
CA ARG A 48 -6.98 -8.25 -6.44
C ARG A 48 -6.80 -6.80 -6.01
N ILE A 49 -5.64 -6.21 -6.32
CA ILE A 49 -5.29 -4.83 -6.00
C ILE A 49 -4.83 -4.11 -7.25
N LYS A 50 -5.32 -2.88 -7.46
CA LYS A 50 -4.86 -2.02 -8.56
C LYS A 50 -3.80 -1.02 -8.13
N TYR A 51 -3.95 -0.42 -6.94
CA TYR A 51 -3.01 0.56 -6.41
C TYR A 51 -2.61 0.21 -4.98
N LEU A 52 -1.30 0.22 -4.72
CA LEU A 52 -0.73 -0.04 -3.40
C LEU A 52 0.18 1.12 -2.99
N ALA A 53 0.04 1.58 -1.76
CA ALA A 53 0.98 2.51 -1.14
C ALA A 53 1.28 2.06 0.29
N ILE A 54 2.56 2.05 0.64
CA ILE A 54 3.02 1.66 1.98
C ILE A 54 4.00 2.72 2.46
N ILE A 55 3.73 3.25 3.65
CA ILE A 55 4.69 4.08 4.36
C ILE A 55 5.05 3.39 5.68
N ASN A 56 6.34 3.25 5.93
CA ASN A 56 6.88 2.75 7.18
C ASN A 56 7.66 3.89 7.83
N PHE A 57 7.10 4.48 8.90
CA PHE A 57 7.57 5.75 9.46
C PHE A 57 7.70 6.84 8.40
N ASN A 58 8.91 7.05 7.87
CA ASN A 58 9.24 8.07 6.88
C ASN A 58 9.67 7.47 5.54
N THR A 59 9.70 6.13 5.43
CA THR A 59 10.16 5.43 4.24
C THR A 59 8.97 4.94 3.44
N ASP A 60 8.85 5.46 2.22
CA ASP A 60 7.80 5.09 1.26
C ASP A 60 8.26 3.94 0.37
N LEU A 61 7.40 2.92 0.18
CA LEU A 61 7.66 1.78 -0.71
C LEU A 61 8.04 2.24 -2.13
N PHE A 62 7.47 3.35 -2.59
CA PHE A 62 7.78 3.95 -3.88
C PHE A 62 9.28 4.24 -4.09
N SER A 63 10.05 4.40 -3.01
CA SER A 63 11.49 4.64 -3.07
C SER A 63 12.31 3.39 -3.43
N PHE A 64 11.77 2.19 -3.22
CA PHE A 64 12.44 0.91 -3.50
C PHE A 64 12.14 0.45 -4.93
N LYS A 65 12.97 0.90 -5.88
CA LYS A 65 12.73 0.67 -7.32
C LYS A 65 12.59 -0.80 -7.72
N ASP A 66 13.32 -1.70 -7.08
CA ASP A 66 13.29 -3.12 -7.42
C ASP A 66 11.98 -3.77 -6.94
N GLU A 67 11.53 -3.44 -5.72
CA GLU A 67 10.22 -3.84 -5.22
C GLU A 67 9.09 -3.29 -6.08
N VAL A 68 9.16 -2.00 -6.46
CA VAL A 68 8.17 -1.37 -7.36
C VAL A 68 8.02 -2.15 -8.67
N LYS A 69 9.15 -2.48 -9.31
CA LYS A 69 9.14 -3.27 -10.55
C LYS A 69 8.54 -4.65 -10.33
N GLU A 70 8.85 -5.30 -9.21
CA GLU A 70 8.29 -6.61 -8.89
C GLU A 70 6.76 -6.57 -8.80
N PHE A 71 6.19 -5.56 -8.13
CA PHE A 71 4.73 -5.40 -8.07
C PHE A 71 4.09 -5.04 -9.42
N GLU A 72 4.78 -4.25 -10.25
CA GLU A 72 4.31 -3.89 -11.59
C GLU A 72 4.17 -5.12 -12.51
N LEU A 73 5.00 -6.16 -12.34
CA LEU A 73 4.88 -7.43 -13.07
C LEU A 73 3.54 -8.15 -12.80
N TYR A 74 2.87 -7.84 -11.70
CA TYR A 74 1.58 -8.38 -11.30
C TYR A 74 0.44 -7.37 -11.49
N ASN A 75 0.65 -6.37 -12.35
CA ASN A 75 -0.31 -5.30 -12.65
C ASN A 75 -0.72 -4.44 -11.43
N ILE A 76 0.10 -4.44 -10.37
CA ILE A 76 -0.12 -3.62 -9.17
C ILE A 76 0.71 -2.35 -9.29
N LYS A 77 0.06 -1.19 -9.34
CA LYS A 77 0.75 0.09 -9.42
C LYS A 77 1.12 0.61 -8.03
N ILE A 78 2.41 0.71 -7.75
CA ILE A 78 2.91 1.38 -6.54
C ILE A 78 2.81 2.90 -6.72
N GLN A 79 2.30 3.59 -5.71
CA GLN A 79 2.28 5.05 -5.65
C GLN A 79 2.80 5.53 -4.30
N LYS A 80 3.27 6.78 -4.25
CA LYS A 80 3.60 7.42 -2.98
C LYS A 80 2.37 7.45 -2.09
N TYR A 81 2.57 7.26 -0.79
CA TYR A 81 1.49 7.23 0.19
C TYR A 81 0.68 8.53 0.17
N CYS A 82 1.34 9.68 0.17
CA CYS A 82 0.67 10.99 0.15
C CYS A 82 -0.14 11.24 -1.12
N ASP A 83 0.27 10.68 -2.27
CA ASP A 83 -0.45 10.84 -3.54
C ASP A 83 -1.71 9.97 -3.58
N LEU A 84 -1.70 8.81 -2.90
CA LEU A 84 -2.82 7.89 -2.84
C LEU A 84 -3.79 8.20 -1.67
N PHE A 85 -3.30 8.93 -0.66
CA PHE A 85 -4.05 9.30 0.54
C PHE A 85 -5.14 10.32 0.19
N ILE A 86 -6.40 9.93 0.40
CA ILE A 86 -7.54 10.83 0.28
C ILE A 86 -7.80 11.39 1.68
N ASP A 87 -7.46 12.65 1.89
CA ASP A 87 -7.84 13.34 3.13
C ASP A 87 -9.37 13.44 3.20
N SER A 88 -9.96 12.80 4.21
CA SER A 88 -11.40 12.86 4.44
C SER A 88 -11.89 14.27 4.75
N ASN A 89 -11.01 15.19 5.17
CA ASN A 89 -11.33 16.59 5.42
C ASN A 89 -11.33 17.45 4.13
N LEU A 90 -10.79 16.94 3.02
CA LEU A 90 -10.80 17.61 1.71
C LEU A 90 -11.98 17.16 0.83
N LYS A 91 -13.04 16.57 1.40
CA LYS A 91 -14.30 16.23 0.70
C LYS A 91 -15.15 17.47 0.38
N PHE A 92 -14.58 18.42 -0.35
CA PHE A 92 -15.33 19.26 -1.28
C PHE A 92 -14.68 19.09 -2.65
N VAL A 93 -14.95 17.95 -3.27
CA VAL A 93 -14.90 17.86 -4.73
C VAL A 93 -16.35 18.03 -5.14
N GLU A 94 -16.70 19.22 -5.62
CA GLU A 94 -17.95 19.43 -6.35
C GLU A 94 -17.99 18.39 -7.48
N GLU A 95 -18.96 17.49 -7.41
CA GLU A 95 -19.39 16.75 -8.59
C GLU A 95 -19.87 17.81 -9.59
N LEU A 96 -19.01 18.18 -10.54
CA LEU A 96 -19.49 18.80 -11.78
C LEU A 96 -20.21 17.70 -12.55
N GLU A 97 -21.53 17.64 -12.34
CA GLU A 97 -22.47 17.08 -13.31
C GLU A 97 -22.35 17.91 -14.59
N ASP A 98 -21.55 17.44 -15.54
CA ASP A 98 -21.69 17.87 -16.92
C ASP A 98 -22.85 17.07 -17.56
N PHE A 99 -23.98 17.75 -17.73
CA PHE A 99 -25.12 17.34 -18.58
C PHE A 99 -24.78 17.46 -20.07
#